data_AF-A0A7S2F226-F1
#
_entry.id   AF-A0A7S2F226-F1
#
_cell.length_a   1.000
_cell.length_b   1.000
_cell.length_c   1.000
_cell.angle_alpha   90.00
_cell.angle_beta   90.00
_cell.angle_gamma   90.00
#
_symmetry.space_group_name_H-M   'P 1'
#
loop_
_entity.id
_entity.type
_entity.pdbx_description
1 polymer ?
#
loop_
_entity_poly.entity_id
_entity_poly.type
_entity_poly.pdbx_seq_one_letter_code
_entity_poly.pdbx_strand_id
1 'polypeptide(L)'
;MCERGGALKGRALGMGPALLVLLLAPLPCTALPGRVVGRQLILDGRGAFHMKGVNWNPVAVGRTHPPAFARFAAGDAALMKQAGINVVRTYAPLSDLSVLDALWAQGIQVINTVLARGDTPLGEVERLVRAVGHHPAIMMWSIGNEWNYNGLYVHMSRHDCMQKIRQVIQTVKRVDSSHPIATVYGELPTPHELSQLSEVDVWGVNYYNELTFSDLFDRWAAISGKPMFLGEYGADAYDGVKRRVDEAAQAHATSVLTQEIMDHSTLGGGVCIGGVIFELTDEWWKDGRGSPHQHDIGGIAPGGGPHPDRIFNEEWWGILDVDRRPRMAFHAYAAVAMPRLQDTGVADSAGSGAKKATRLSCSRGGCTELPPPCHGVADCAAKAARAAEAVSPGAAEHAPQGDGAGAAAKGPRRRLRAQFV
;
A
#
# COMPACT_ATOMS: atom_id res chain seq x y z
N MET A 1 -35.75 56.20 39.30
CA MET A 1 -37.06 56.90 39.32
C MET A 1 -37.87 56.39 38.14
N CYS A 2 -39.10 55.94 38.43
CA CYS A 2 -40.19 55.51 37.55
C CYS A 2 -40.08 54.17 36.78
N GLU A 3 -40.91 53.26 37.28
CA GLU A 3 -41.46 52.02 36.72
C GLU A 3 -42.21 52.23 35.39
N ARG A 4 -42.42 51.16 34.63
CA ARG A 4 -43.75 50.52 34.49
C ARG A 4 -43.67 49.23 33.68
N GLY A 5 -44.25 48.18 34.23
CA GLY A 5 -44.53 46.93 33.55
C GLY A 5 -45.69 47.02 32.57
N GLY A 6 -45.70 46.09 31.62
CA GLY A 6 -46.82 45.83 30.71
C GLY A 6 -46.74 44.40 30.22
N ALA A 7 -47.59 43.54 30.79
CA ALA A 7 -47.80 42.19 30.32
C ALA A 7 -48.63 42.20 29.03
N LEU A 8 -48.19 41.49 27.99
CA LEU A 8 -49.00 41.15 26.83
C LEU A 8 -48.98 39.64 26.61
N LYS A 9 -50.17 39.07 26.72
CA LYS A 9 -50.51 37.66 26.48
C LYS A 9 -50.35 37.30 25.01
N GLY A 10 -49.81 36.11 24.79
CA GLY A 10 -50.34 35.15 23.82
C GLY A 10 -50.07 35.41 22.33
N ARG A 11 -49.19 34.59 21.76
CA ARG A 11 -49.55 33.72 20.63
C ARG A 11 -48.49 32.64 20.48
N ALA A 12 -48.92 31.40 20.73
CA ALA A 12 -48.18 30.21 20.37
C ALA A 12 -48.11 30.14 18.84
N LEU A 13 -46.94 30.40 18.27
CA LEU A 13 -46.58 29.84 16.97
C LEU A 13 -45.91 28.50 17.25
N GLY A 14 -46.56 27.42 16.82
CA GLY A 14 -46.03 26.06 16.91
C GLY A 14 -44.73 25.96 16.11
N MET A 15 -43.62 25.75 16.82
CA MET A 15 -42.43 25.16 16.23
C MET A 15 -42.68 23.66 16.10
N GLY A 16 -42.90 23.19 14.88
CA GLY A 16 -42.84 21.76 14.57
C GLY A 16 -41.46 21.20 14.94
N PRO A 17 -41.33 19.88 15.20
CA PRO A 17 -40.05 19.30 15.56
C PRO A 17 -39.14 19.42 14.33
N ALA A 18 -38.20 20.37 14.37
CA ALA A 18 -37.08 20.38 13.46
C ALA A 18 -36.31 19.08 13.72
N LEU A 19 -36.51 18.12 12.83
CA LEU A 19 -35.78 16.87 12.77
C LEU A 19 -34.30 17.23 12.53
N LEU A 20 -33.54 17.36 13.61
CA LEU A 20 -32.10 17.49 13.55
C LEU A 20 -31.54 16.15 13.08
N VAL A 21 -31.51 15.95 11.77
CA VAL A 21 -30.71 14.88 11.16
C VAL A 21 -29.26 15.24 11.43
N LEU A 22 -28.68 14.71 12.51
CA LEU A 22 -27.24 14.59 12.62
C LEU A 22 -26.82 13.70 11.45
N LEU A 23 -26.41 14.33 10.34
CA LEU A 23 -25.48 13.73 9.42
C LEU A 23 -24.23 13.42 10.25
N LEU A 24 -24.16 12.19 10.77
CA LEU A 24 -22.89 11.56 11.12
C LEU A 24 -22.09 11.51 9.81
N ALA A 25 -21.42 12.62 9.48
CA ALA A 25 -20.29 12.56 8.58
C ALA A 25 -19.39 11.45 9.14
N PRO A 26 -19.02 10.44 8.34
CA PRO A 26 -18.02 9.48 8.80
C PRO A 26 -16.85 10.32 9.30
N LEU A 27 -16.47 10.11 10.56
CA LEU A 27 -15.29 10.76 11.13
C LEU A 27 -14.19 10.61 10.08
N PRO A 28 -13.50 11.70 9.68
CA PRO A 28 -12.38 11.58 8.76
C PRO A 28 -11.50 10.48 9.36
N CYS A 29 -11.31 9.41 8.59
CA CYS A 29 -10.50 8.27 8.99
C CYS A 29 -9.13 8.86 9.33
N THR A 30 -8.90 9.07 10.63
CA THR A 30 -7.65 9.57 11.16
C THR A 30 -6.56 8.70 10.56
N ALA A 31 -5.43 9.28 10.17
CA ALA A 31 -4.30 8.49 9.74
C ALA A 31 -4.04 7.37 10.74
N LEU A 32 -4.02 6.12 10.25
CA LEU A 32 -3.77 4.96 11.08
C LEU A 32 -2.38 4.47 10.71
N PRO A 33 -1.33 5.05 11.33
CA PRO A 33 0.03 4.58 11.10
C PRO A 33 0.09 3.07 11.27
N GLY A 34 0.93 2.42 10.47
CA GLY A 34 1.29 1.04 10.75
C GLY A 34 1.84 0.90 12.16
N ARG A 35 1.57 -0.23 12.80
CA ARG A 35 2.21 -0.58 14.07
C ARG A 35 2.72 -2.00 14.00
N VAL A 36 3.97 -2.20 14.38
CA VAL A 36 4.55 -3.54 14.46
C VAL A 36 4.33 -4.10 15.86
N VAL A 37 3.67 -5.25 15.95
CA VAL A 37 3.47 -6.00 17.20
C VAL A 37 3.96 -7.43 16.98
N GLY A 38 5.10 -7.77 17.57
CA GLY A 38 5.79 -9.03 17.26
C GLY A 38 6.14 -9.08 15.77
N ARG A 39 5.63 -10.09 15.05
CA ARG A 39 5.76 -10.22 13.59
C ARG A 39 4.56 -9.69 12.81
N GLN A 40 3.56 -9.10 13.44
CA GLN A 40 2.39 -8.60 12.75
C GLN A 40 2.50 -7.10 12.48
N LEU A 41 2.06 -6.70 11.29
CA LEU A 41 1.73 -5.31 10.98
C LEU A 41 0.27 -5.10 11.32
N ILE A 42 -0.01 -4.15 12.20
CA ILE A 42 -1.36 -3.75 12.59
C ILE A 42 -1.66 -2.41 11.93
N LEU A 43 -2.81 -2.32 11.26
CA LEU A 43 -3.42 -1.03 10.91
C LEU A 43 -4.61 -0.84 11.84
N ASP A 44 -4.64 0.29 12.55
CA ASP A 44 -5.75 0.58 13.45
C ASP A 44 -7.09 0.47 12.67
N GLY A 45 -8.16 0.06 13.34
CA GLY A 45 -9.46 -0.17 12.71
C GLY A 45 -9.53 -1.33 11.70
N ARG A 46 -8.41 -1.90 11.25
CA ARG A 46 -8.35 -3.07 10.35
C ARG A 46 -7.73 -4.31 11.01
N GLY A 47 -7.00 -4.14 12.11
CA GLY A 47 -6.32 -5.22 12.81
C GLY A 47 -5.06 -5.66 12.09
N ALA A 48 -4.73 -6.94 12.19
CA ALA A 48 -3.58 -7.51 11.50
C ALA A 48 -3.74 -7.38 9.97
N PHE A 49 -2.72 -6.84 9.33
CA PHE A 49 -2.74 -6.43 7.94
C PHE A 49 -1.68 -7.17 7.14
N HIS A 50 -2.09 -7.74 6.00
CA HIS A 50 -1.21 -8.34 5.03
C HIS A 50 -1.14 -7.46 3.78
N MET A 51 0.05 -7.31 3.23
CA MET A 51 0.32 -6.45 2.07
C MET A 51 0.29 -7.28 0.79
N LYS A 52 -0.66 -6.96 -0.09
CA LYS A 52 -0.63 -7.35 -1.50
C LYS A 52 -0.34 -6.07 -2.28
N GLY A 53 0.94 -5.81 -2.43
CA GLY A 53 1.44 -4.53 -2.92
C GLY A 53 2.08 -4.58 -4.29
N VAL A 54 2.32 -3.39 -4.83
CA VAL A 54 3.09 -3.18 -6.06
C VAL A 54 4.18 -2.12 -5.85
N ASN A 55 5.33 -2.29 -6.50
CA ASN A 55 6.31 -1.25 -6.67
C ASN A 55 5.86 -0.26 -7.75
N TRP A 56 5.95 1.05 -7.47
CA TRP A 56 5.42 2.10 -8.34
C TRP A 56 6.41 3.22 -8.58
N ASN A 57 6.81 3.35 -9.85
CA ASN A 57 7.72 4.37 -10.33
C ASN A 57 7.24 4.88 -11.70
N PRO A 58 6.18 5.71 -11.79
CA PRO A 58 5.56 6.00 -13.08
C PRO A 58 6.38 7.03 -13.89
N VAL A 59 7.46 6.60 -14.56
CA VAL A 59 8.22 7.42 -15.52
C VAL A 59 7.52 7.39 -16.88
N ALA A 60 7.27 8.57 -17.46
CA ALA A 60 6.55 8.67 -18.73
C ALA A 60 7.43 8.24 -19.91
N VAL A 61 6.81 7.63 -20.95
CA VAL A 61 7.48 7.28 -22.20
C VAL A 61 8.31 8.45 -22.74
N GLY A 62 9.58 8.18 -22.99
CA GLY A 62 10.53 9.15 -23.50
C GLY A 62 11.08 10.12 -22.47
N ARG A 63 10.95 9.79 -21.20
CA ARG A 63 11.60 10.46 -20.08
C ARG A 63 12.49 9.44 -19.37
N THR A 64 13.44 9.96 -18.61
CA THR A 64 14.14 9.23 -17.55
C THR A 64 13.64 9.76 -16.21
N HIS A 65 14.01 9.11 -15.12
CA HIS A 65 13.75 9.57 -13.74
C HIS A 65 13.96 11.10 -13.60
N PRO A 66 13.07 11.85 -12.91
CA PRO A 66 12.09 11.41 -11.91
C PRO A 66 10.73 10.92 -12.44
N PRO A 67 9.99 10.11 -11.65
CA PRO A 67 8.63 9.68 -11.96
C PRO A 67 7.65 10.85 -11.95
N ALA A 68 6.60 10.72 -12.74
CA ALA A 68 5.53 11.70 -12.88
C ALA A 68 4.29 11.29 -12.07
N PHE A 69 4.44 11.09 -10.74
CA PHE A 69 3.37 10.58 -9.87
C PHE A 69 2.02 11.28 -10.07
N ALA A 70 1.97 12.61 -9.99
CA ALA A 70 0.74 13.40 -10.13
C ALA A 70 0.00 13.15 -11.45
N ARG A 71 0.74 12.87 -12.53
CA ARG A 71 0.15 12.58 -13.84
C ARG A 71 -0.59 11.24 -13.85
N PHE A 72 -0.08 10.24 -13.14
CA PHE A 72 -0.52 8.86 -13.26
C PHE A 72 -1.34 8.36 -12.07
N ALA A 73 -1.27 9.03 -10.91
CA ALA A 73 -1.84 8.58 -9.65
C ALA A 73 -3.29 8.09 -9.75
N ALA A 74 -4.19 8.90 -10.32
CA ALA A 74 -5.61 8.54 -10.38
C ALA A 74 -5.89 7.31 -11.26
N GLY A 75 -5.24 7.21 -12.42
CA GLY A 75 -5.42 6.08 -13.35
C GLY A 75 -4.77 4.80 -12.83
N ASP A 76 -3.52 4.90 -12.38
CA ASP A 76 -2.77 3.78 -11.84
C ASP A 76 -3.44 3.25 -10.55
N ALA A 77 -3.92 4.11 -9.64
CA ALA A 77 -4.65 3.70 -8.44
C ALA A 77 -5.94 2.93 -8.74
N ALA A 78 -6.66 3.30 -9.81
CA ALA A 78 -7.85 2.57 -10.24
C ALA A 78 -7.50 1.15 -10.73
N LEU A 79 -6.41 1.00 -11.49
CA LEU A 79 -5.92 -0.30 -11.93
C LEU A 79 -5.38 -1.15 -10.76
N MET A 80 -4.67 -0.51 -9.82
CA MET A 80 -4.21 -1.16 -8.58
C MET A 80 -5.40 -1.78 -7.82
N LYS A 81 -6.47 -1.02 -7.62
CA LYS A 81 -7.68 -1.52 -6.95
C LYS A 81 -8.32 -2.69 -7.69
N GLN A 82 -8.37 -2.65 -9.02
CA GLN A 82 -8.90 -3.76 -9.83
C GLN A 82 -8.10 -5.05 -9.63
N ALA A 83 -6.78 -4.96 -9.43
CA ALA A 83 -5.92 -6.10 -9.12
C ALA A 83 -5.94 -6.52 -7.63
N GLY A 84 -6.74 -5.86 -6.79
CA GLY A 84 -6.78 -6.11 -5.35
C GLY A 84 -5.51 -5.64 -4.62
N ILE A 85 -4.75 -4.71 -5.22
CA ILE A 85 -3.58 -4.11 -4.57
C ILE A 85 -4.05 -3.19 -3.44
N ASN A 86 -3.49 -3.38 -2.25
CA ASN A 86 -3.82 -2.59 -1.05
C ASN A 86 -2.65 -1.73 -0.55
N VAL A 87 -1.46 -1.87 -1.14
CA VAL A 87 -0.24 -1.15 -0.77
C VAL A 87 0.54 -0.77 -2.02
N VAL A 88 1.12 0.43 -2.01
CA VAL A 88 2.15 0.83 -2.97
C VAL A 88 3.44 1.15 -2.25
N ARG A 89 4.57 0.75 -2.85
CA ARG A 89 5.91 1.23 -2.46
C ARG A 89 6.49 2.08 -3.59
N THR A 90 7.09 3.21 -3.25
CA THR A 90 7.70 4.12 -4.24
C THR A 90 9.22 4.09 -4.20
N TYR A 91 9.91 4.44 -5.30
CA TYR A 91 11.37 4.62 -5.33
C TYR A 91 11.80 6.08 -5.12
N ALA A 92 10.85 7.00 -5.21
CA ALA A 92 11.04 8.43 -4.95
C ALA A 92 10.01 8.91 -3.92
N PRO A 93 10.32 9.97 -3.16
CA PRO A 93 9.43 10.47 -2.14
C PRO A 93 8.15 11.07 -2.71
N LEU A 94 7.01 10.64 -2.16
CA LEU A 94 5.75 11.33 -2.32
C LEU A 94 5.70 12.49 -1.33
N SER A 95 5.55 13.71 -1.86
CA SER A 95 5.33 14.93 -1.08
C SER A 95 4.10 15.73 -1.52
N ASP A 96 3.44 15.29 -2.59
CA ASP A 96 2.21 15.88 -3.13
C ASP A 96 1.00 15.19 -2.50
N LEU A 97 0.20 15.95 -1.74
CA LEU A 97 -0.99 15.43 -1.06
C LEU A 97 -2.04 14.92 -2.06
N SER A 98 -2.14 15.50 -3.27
CA SER A 98 -3.12 15.06 -4.27
C SER A 98 -2.83 13.66 -4.80
N VAL A 99 -1.55 13.25 -4.83
CA VAL A 99 -1.16 11.88 -5.17
C VAL A 99 -1.60 10.91 -4.07
N LEU A 100 -1.38 11.29 -2.81
CA LEU A 100 -1.76 10.48 -1.66
C LEU A 100 -3.29 10.36 -1.53
N ASP A 101 -4.01 11.44 -1.79
CA ASP A 101 -5.48 11.46 -1.84
C ASP A 101 -6.01 10.49 -2.91
N ALA A 102 -5.40 10.49 -4.10
CA ALA A 102 -5.80 9.59 -5.19
C ALA A 102 -5.62 8.10 -4.83
N LEU A 103 -4.51 7.76 -4.17
CA LEU A 103 -4.26 6.41 -3.66
C LEU A 103 -5.23 6.05 -2.52
N TRP A 104 -5.41 6.97 -1.58
CA TRP A 104 -6.28 6.78 -0.41
C TRP A 104 -7.74 6.57 -0.79
N ALA A 105 -8.24 7.32 -1.78
CA ALA A 105 -9.59 7.18 -2.30
C ALA A 105 -9.87 5.77 -2.86
N GLN A 106 -8.83 5.04 -3.25
CA GLN A 106 -8.91 3.64 -3.67
C GLN A 106 -8.62 2.63 -2.55
N GLY A 107 -8.36 3.10 -1.33
CA GLY A 107 -8.07 2.27 -0.17
C GLY A 107 -6.64 1.74 -0.13
N ILE A 108 -5.72 2.39 -0.87
CA ILE A 108 -4.33 1.98 -1.02
C ILE A 108 -3.46 2.71 0.00
N GLN A 109 -2.69 1.93 0.76
CA GLN A 109 -1.69 2.41 1.71
C GLN A 109 -0.32 2.61 1.03
N VAL A 110 0.55 3.39 1.65
CA VAL A 110 1.82 3.81 1.06
C VAL A 110 2.99 3.48 1.98
N ILE A 111 3.95 2.74 1.42
CA ILE A 111 5.32 2.61 1.90
C ILE A 111 6.11 3.74 1.20
N ASN A 112 6.24 4.89 1.86
CA ASN A 112 6.78 6.09 1.21
C ASN A 112 8.31 6.16 1.38
N THR A 113 9.05 6.17 0.27
CA THR A 113 10.51 6.27 0.31
C THR A 113 10.96 7.69 0.66
N VAL A 114 11.73 7.85 1.73
CA VAL A 114 12.27 9.16 2.16
C VAL A 114 13.77 9.29 1.94
N LEU A 115 14.46 8.18 1.65
CA LEU A 115 15.86 8.16 1.26
C LEU A 115 16.02 7.28 0.01
N ALA A 116 16.07 7.90 -1.17
CA ALA A 116 16.36 7.21 -2.42
C ALA A 116 17.86 7.16 -2.73
N ARG A 117 18.60 8.22 -2.39
CA ARG A 117 20.03 8.38 -2.68
C ARG A 117 20.84 8.81 -1.47
N GLY A 118 22.09 8.37 -1.37
CA GLY A 118 22.96 8.60 -0.21
C GLY A 118 23.35 10.07 0.02
N ASP A 119 23.35 10.86 -1.05
CA ASP A 119 23.61 12.31 -1.05
C ASP A 119 22.42 13.16 -0.58
N THR A 120 21.24 12.58 -0.36
CA THR A 120 20.05 13.30 0.13
C THR A 120 20.35 13.93 1.51
N PRO A 121 20.29 15.26 1.67
CA PRO A 121 20.54 15.89 2.97
C PRO A 121 19.52 15.47 4.04
N LEU A 122 19.93 15.35 5.31
CA LEU A 122 19.01 14.97 6.40
C LEU A 122 17.87 16.01 6.58
N GLY A 123 18.15 17.29 6.34
CA GLY A 123 17.11 18.32 6.36
C GLY A 123 16.04 18.14 5.29
N GLU A 124 16.40 17.54 4.14
CA GLU A 124 15.43 17.21 3.10
C GLU A 124 14.56 16.01 3.50
N VAL A 125 15.15 14.98 4.11
CA VAL A 125 14.39 13.87 4.71
C VAL A 125 13.36 14.39 5.72
N GLU A 126 13.80 15.24 6.65
CA GLU A 126 12.90 15.86 7.64
C GLU A 126 11.77 16.65 6.98
N ARG A 127 12.08 17.45 5.96
CA ARG A 127 11.07 18.20 5.19
C ARG A 127 10.03 17.28 4.55
N LEU A 128 10.48 16.18 3.93
CA LEU A 128 9.61 15.22 3.25
C LEU A 128 8.68 14.51 4.24
N VAL A 129 9.19 14.04 5.37
CA VAL A 129 8.38 13.41 6.43
C VAL A 129 7.34 14.39 6.96
N ARG A 130 7.73 15.63 7.28
CA ARG A 130 6.79 16.66 7.77
C ARG A 130 5.69 16.99 6.77
N ALA A 131 6.01 16.98 5.48
CA ALA A 131 5.07 17.36 4.43
C ALA A 131 3.85 16.43 4.38
N VAL A 132 4.03 15.13 4.63
CA VAL A 132 2.97 14.14 4.38
C VAL A 132 2.73 13.13 5.50
N GLY A 133 3.53 13.11 6.57
CA GLY A 133 3.39 12.11 7.64
C GLY A 133 2.06 12.15 8.40
N HIS A 134 1.26 13.20 8.25
CA HIS A 134 -0.08 13.28 8.82
C HIS A 134 -1.17 12.66 7.91
N HIS A 135 -0.81 12.29 6.67
CA HIS A 135 -1.76 11.82 5.68
C HIS A 135 -2.13 10.34 5.92
N PRO A 136 -3.42 9.97 5.88
CA PRO A 136 -3.88 8.62 6.27
C PRO A 136 -3.42 7.46 5.38
N ALA A 137 -3.01 7.76 4.16
CA ALA A 137 -2.40 6.78 3.27
C ALA A 137 -0.96 6.39 3.66
N ILE A 138 -0.26 7.17 4.50
CA ILE A 138 1.11 6.81 4.90
C ILE A 138 1.01 5.67 5.90
N MET A 139 1.59 4.52 5.55
CA MET A 139 1.60 3.34 6.41
C MET A 139 2.94 3.16 7.10
N MET A 140 4.04 3.38 6.37
CA MET A 140 5.41 3.26 6.86
C MET A 140 6.38 4.04 5.98
N TRP A 141 7.55 4.35 6.54
CA TRP A 141 8.63 5.01 5.81
C TRP A 141 9.62 3.98 5.27
N SER A 142 10.03 4.12 4.00
CA SER A 142 11.12 3.32 3.44
C SER A 142 12.41 4.13 3.33
N ILE A 143 13.50 3.56 3.84
CA ILE A 143 14.84 4.15 3.84
C ILE A 143 15.76 3.23 3.06
N GLY A 144 16.11 3.67 1.84
CA GLY A 144 17.00 2.94 0.94
C GLY A 144 16.35 1.75 0.23
N ASN A 145 16.92 1.40 -0.91
CA ASN A 145 16.66 0.19 -1.68
C ASN A 145 18.00 -0.45 -2.03
N GLU A 146 18.17 -1.74 -1.77
CA GLU A 146 19.36 -2.54 -2.15
C GLU A 146 20.70 -1.84 -1.94
N TRP A 147 20.82 -1.11 -0.84
CA TRP A 147 21.98 -0.29 -0.55
C TRP A 147 23.26 -1.11 -0.38
N ASN A 148 23.14 -2.42 -0.18
CA ASN A 148 24.25 -3.37 -0.23
C ASN A 148 24.83 -3.60 -1.62
N TYR A 149 24.05 -3.39 -2.68
CA TYR A 149 24.50 -3.53 -4.06
C TYR A 149 24.88 -2.19 -4.67
N ASN A 150 24.06 -1.16 -4.45
CA ASN A 150 24.19 0.10 -5.18
C ASN A 150 24.95 1.21 -4.42
N GLY A 151 25.27 1.01 -3.13
CA GLY A 151 25.93 2.04 -2.31
C GLY A 151 25.11 3.33 -2.18
N LEU A 152 23.77 3.21 -2.27
CA LEU A 152 22.78 4.29 -2.45
C LEU A 152 23.09 5.25 -3.59
N TYR A 153 23.60 4.70 -4.70
CA TYR A 153 23.76 5.36 -5.99
C TYR A 153 24.71 6.56 -6.02
N VAL A 154 25.61 6.60 -5.02
CA VAL A 154 26.70 7.57 -4.88
C VAL A 154 28.01 6.90 -4.47
N HIS A 155 28.14 5.59 -4.73
CA HIS A 155 29.34 4.79 -4.47
C HIS A 155 29.79 4.79 -2.99
N MET A 156 28.85 4.87 -2.05
CA MET A 156 29.18 4.73 -0.63
C MET A 156 29.59 3.29 -0.31
N SER A 157 30.52 3.13 0.62
CA SER A 157 30.83 1.80 1.15
C SER A 157 29.61 1.23 1.89
N ARG A 158 29.57 -0.09 2.09
CA ARG A 158 28.53 -0.73 2.91
C ARG A 158 28.47 -0.14 4.33
N HIS A 159 29.64 0.18 4.90
CA HIS A 159 29.72 0.83 6.22
C HIS A 159 29.05 2.21 6.20
N ASP A 160 29.38 3.04 5.20
CA ASP A 160 28.84 4.39 5.10
C ASP A 160 27.34 4.38 4.81
N CYS A 161 26.85 3.41 4.01
CA CYS A 161 25.42 3.20 3.81
C CYS A 161 24.70 2.94 5.14
N MET A 162 25.22 2.03 5.98
CA MET A 162 24.64 1.77 7.30
C MET A 162 24.66 3.02 8.19
N GLN A 163 25.74 3.81 8.16
CA GLN A 163 25.80 5.08 8.93
C GLN A 163 24.75 6.07 8.45
N LYS A 164 24.61 6.23 7.12
CA LYS A 164 23.62 7.12 6.51
C LYS A 164 22.21 6.69 6.87
N ILE A 165 21.89 5.40 6.73
CA ILE A 165 20.58 4.84 7.06
C ILE A 165 20.27 5.09 8.54
N ARG A 166 21.22 4.84 9.45
CA ARG A 166 21.04 5.14 10.88
C ARG A 166 20.73 6.61 11.15
N GLN A 167 21.46 7.53 10.52
CA GLN A 167 21.21 8.97 10.66
C GLN A 167 19.82 9.37 10.15
N VAL A 168 19.37 8.77 9.05
CA VAL A 168 18.04 8.99 8.49
C VAL A 168 16.96 8.42 9.41
N ILE A 169 17.14 7.20 9.94
CA ILE A 169 16.22 6.59 10.92
C ILE A 169 16.02 7.54 12.11
N GLN A 170 17.12 8.03 12.70
CA GLN A 170 17.07 8.97 13.82
C GLN A 170 16.38 10.28 13.46
N THR A 171 16.60 10.78 12.24
CA THR A 171 15.95 11.99 11.73
C THR A 171 14.44 11.79 11.58
N VAL A 172 14.01 10.67 10.98
CA VAL A 172 12.59 10.32 10.81
C VAL A 172 11.92 10.19 12.18
N LYS A 173 12.48 9.40 13.11
CA LYS A 173 11.89 9.18 14.44
C LYS A 173 11.73 10.44 15.29
N ARG A 174 12.62 11.43 15.09
CA ARG A 174 12.51 12.74 15.76
C ARG A 174 11.29 13.55 15.29
N VAL A 175 10.91 13.36 14.03
CA VAL A 175 9.84 14.11 13.37
C VAL A 175 8.51 13.36 13.45
N ASP A 176 8.58 12.04 13.34
CA ASP A 176 7.46 11.12 13.33
C ASP A 176 7.87 9.81 14.02
N SER A 177 7.41 9.65 15.26
CA SER A 177 7.62 8.45 16.07
C SER A 177 6.48 7.45 15.97
N SER A 178 5.48 7.71 15.12
CA SER A 178 4.26 6.92 15.03
C SER A 178 4.31 5.87 13.92
N HIS A 179 4.87 6.19 12.76
CA HIS A 179 4.96 5.27 11.64
C HIS A 179 6.17 4.34 11.76
N PRO A 180 6.06 3.06 11.36
CA PRO A 180 7.19 2.14 11.33
C PRO A 180 8.18 2.56 10.25
N ILE A 181 9.43 2.16 10.44
CA ILE A 181 10.50 2.36 9.48
C ILE A 181 10.91 1.03 8.88
N ALA A 182 10.92 0.98 7.55
CA ALA A 182 11.44 -0.11 6.75
C ALA A 182 12.74 0.28 6.04
N THR A 183 13.62 -0.69 5.85
CA THR A 183 14.69 -0.62 4.84
C THR A 183 14.56 -1.82 3.92
N VAL A 184 14.95 -1.66 2.65
CA VAL A 184 14.89 -2.73 1.66
C VAL A 184 16.31 -3.15 1.28
N TYR A 185 16.56 -4.45 1.39
CA TYR A 185 17.86 -5.07 1.22
C TYR A 185 17.82 -6.11 0.10
N GLY A 186 18.89 -6.21 -0.69
CA GLY A 186 19.03 -7.31 -1.63
C GLY A 186 19.46 -8.57 -0.88
N GLU A 187 18.71 -9.67 -1.01
CA GLU A 187 18.89 -10.90 -0.22
C GLU A 187 18.66 -10.70 1.29
N LEU A 188 18.97 -11.70 2.12
CA LEU A 188 18.86 -11.58 3.57
C LEU A 188 20.00 -10.74 4.17
N PRO A 189 19.70 -9.82 5.11
CA PRO A 189 20.73 -9.17 5.90
C PRO A 189 21.41 -10.16 6.84
N THR A 190 22.66 -9.86 7.17
CA THR A 190 23.42 -10.59 8.20
C THR A 190 22.94 -10.23 9.60
N PRO A 191 23.13 -11.12 10.61
CA PRO A 191 22.88 -10.78 12.02
C PRO A 191 23.61 -9.52 12.49
N HIS A 192 24.80 -9.25 11.94
CA HIS A 192 25.53 -8.01 12.21
C HIS A 192 24.78 -6.78 11.70
N GLU A 193 24.29 -6.78 10.46
CA GLU A 193 23.50 -5.67 9.91
C GLU A 193 22.20 -5.45 10.68
N LEU A 194 21.50 -6.53 11.06
CA LEU A 194 20.32 -6.48 11.92
C LEU A 194 20.64 -5.82 13.27
N SER A 195 21.80 -6.15 13.87
CA SER A 195 22.23 -5.55 15.14
C SER A 195 22.56 -4.06 15.00
N GLN A 196 23.19 -3.67 13.89
CA GLN A 196 23.62 -2.30 13.61
C GLN A 196 22.44 -1.38 13.28
N LEU A 197 21.38 -1.93 12.69
CA LEU A 197 20.16 -1.24 12.30
C LEU A 197 18.96 -1.77 13.13
N SER A 198 19.18 -1.96 14.43
CA SER A 198 18.18 -2.48 15.37
C SER A 198 16.93 -1.60 15.50
N GLU A 199 17.00 -0.36 15.04
CA GLU A 199 15.91 0.60 15.01
C GLU A 199 14.97 0.50 13.80
N VAL A 200 15.30 -0.33 12.81
CA VAL A 200 14.40 -0.68 11.70
C VAL A 200 13.29 -1.59 12.21
N ASP A 201 12.03 -1.26 11.97
CA ASP A 201 10.89 -2.02 12.48
C ASP A 201 10.53 -3.20 11.59
N VAL A 202 10.70 -3.04 10.27
CA VAL A 202 10.35 -4.03 9.24
C VAL A 202 11.47 -4.14 8.20
N TRP A 203 11.85 -5.35 7.80
CA TRP A 203 12.81 -5.53 6.71
C TRP A 203 12.12 -5.92 5.41
N GLY A 204 12.36 -5.15 4.35
CA GLY A 204 12.05 -5.54 2.98
C GLY A 204 13.22 -6.32 2.41
N VAL A 205 12.93 -7.43 1.73
CA VAL A 205 13.92 -8.27 1.06
C VAL A 205 13.58 -8.34 -0.41
N ASN A 206 14.48 -7.87 -1.26
CA ASN A 206 14.40 -8.11 -2.70
C ASN A 206 15.02 -9.47 -2.97
N TYR A 207 14.25 -10.35 -3.64
CA TYR A 207 14.67 -11.73 -3.85
C TYR A 207 14.20 -12.24 -5.21
N TYR A 208 15.15 -12.63 -6.06
CA TYR A 208 14.90 -13.16 -7.40
C TYR A 208 15.58 -14.51 -7.56
N ASN A 209 14.77 -15.57 -7.45
CA ASN A 209 15.21 -16.95 -7.51
C ASN A 209 14.16 -17.80 -8.25
N GLU A 210 13.94 -17.44 -9.51
CA GLU A 210 13.02 -18.12 -10.42
C GLU A 210 11.57 -18.22 -9.91
N LEU A 211 11.15 -19.41 -9.46
CA LEU A 211 9.77 -19.74 -9.11
C LEU A 211 9.56 -19.99 -7.61
N THR A 212 10.56 -19.74 -6.76
CA THR A 212 10.42 -19.95 -5.31
C THR A 212 11.36 -19.10 -4.46
N PHE A 213 10.95 -18.78 -3.23
CA PHE A 213 11.82 -18.18 -2.22
C PHE A 213 12.64 -19.22 -1.44
N SER A 214 12.53 -20.50 -1.77
CA SER A 214 13.28 -21.60 -1.15
C SER A 214 13.13 -21.60 0.39
N ASP A 215 14.21 -21.50 1.14
CA ASP A 215 14.23 -21.49 2.61
C ASP A 215 14.24 -20.06 3.20
N LEU A 216 13.95 -19.02 2.40
CA LEU A 216 14.06 -17.61 2.80
C LEU A 216 13.32 -17.31 4.11
N PHE A 217 12.07 -17.78 4.22
CA PHE A 217 11.23 -17.51 5.38
C PHE A 217 11.75 -18.19 6.65
N ASP A 218 12.25 -19.43 6.54
CA ASP A 218 12.84 -20.18 7.65
C ASP A 218 14.16 -19.53 8.10
N ARG A 219 15.01 -19.13 7.15
CA ARG A 219 16.25 -18.42 7.45
C ARG A 219 15.99 -17.08 8.13
N TRP A 220 14.99 -16.32 7.67
CA TRP A 220 14.56 -15.10 8.35
C TRP A 220 14.07 -15.39 9.77
N ALA A 221 13.24 -16.42 9.94
CA ALA A 221 12.70 -16.81 11.23
C ALA A 221 13.81 -17.15 12.25
N ALA A 222 14.92 -17.72 11.79
CA ALA A 222 16.07 -18.10 12.60
C ALA A 222 16.93 -16.91 13.05
N ILE A 223 16.97 -15.81 12.29
CA ILE A 223 17.86 -14.67 12.58
C ILE A 223 17.14 -13.44 13.15
N SER A 224 15.81 -13.38 13.08
CA SER A 224 15.05 -12.17 13.47
C SER A 224 13.68 -12.47 14.07
N GLY A 225 13.35 -11.74 15.14
CA GLY A 225 11.98 -11.69 15.70
C GLY A 225 11.05 -10.69 15.02
N LYS A 226 11.56 -9.88 14.09
CA LYS A 226 10.81 -8.82 13.40
C LYS A 226 10.04 -9.36 12.18
N PRO A 227 8.99 -8.67 11.71
CA PRO A 227 8.38 -8.99 10.42
C PRO A 227 9.33 -8.72 9.26
N MET A 228 9.10 -9.43 8.15
CA MET A 228 9.66 -9.09 6.86
C MET A 228 8.58 -8.97 5.78
N PHE A 229 8.92 -8.36 4.65
CA PHE A 229 8.12 -8.43 3.42
C PHE A 229 9.04 -8.61 2.21
N LEU A 230 8.52 -9.14 1.11
CA LEU A 230 9.26 -9.13 -0.15
C LEU A 230 9.20 -7.72 -0.72
N GLY A 231 10.33 -7.01 -0.74
CA GLY A 231 10.47 -5.64 -1.24
C GLY A 231 10.36 -5.56 -2.75
N GLU A 232 10.81 -6.61 -3.42
CA GLU A 232 10.68 -6.87 -4.84
C GLU A 232 10.69 -8.38 -5.06
N TYR A 233 9.86 -8.83 -5.99
CA TYR A 233 9.82 -10.18 -6.52
C TYR A 233 9.04 -10.15 -7.84
N GLY A 234 9.19 -11.20 -8.65
CA GLY A 234 8.42 -11.36 -9.88
C GLY A 234 9.27 -11.92 -11.01
N ALA A 235 8.79 -11.71 -12.23
CA ALA A 235 9.49 -12.01 -13.46
C ALA A 235 9.21 -10.90 -14.49
N ASP A 236 10.12 -10.71 -15.43
CA ASP A 236 9.87 -9.86 -16.58
C ASP A 236 9.16 -10.63 -17.70
N ALA A 237 8.56 -9.88 -18.63
CA ALA A 237 7.74 -10.43 -19.70
C ALA A 237 8.54 -10.85 -20.95
N TYR A 238 9.88 -10.84 -20.91
CA TYR A 238 10.72 -11.11 -22.07
C TYR A 238 11.68 -12.28 -21.82
N ASP A 239 11.63 -13.28 -22.68
CA ASP A 239 12.60 -14.38 -22.65
C ASP A 239 13.82 -13.96 -23.49
N GLY A 240 14.92 -13.63 -22.82
CA GLY A 240 16.20 -13.23 -23.39
C GLY A 240 16.88 -14.34 -24.20
N VAL A 241 16.64 -15.60 -23.86
CA VAL A 241 17.18 -16.77 -24.58
C VAL A 241 16.41 -17.04 -25.87
N LYS A 242 15.08 -17.10 -25.79
CA LYS A 242 14.19 -17.27 -26.96
C LYS A 242 14.03 -15.99 -27.78
N ARG A 243 14.43 -14.84 -27.22
CA ARG A 243 14.35 -13.50 -27.79
C ARG A 243 12.93 -13.11 -28.21
N ARG A 244 11.98 -13.30 -27.31
CA ARG A 244 10.57 -12.94 -27.53
C ARG A 244 9.83 -12.68 -26.22
N VAL A 245 8.74 -11.94 -26.31
CA VAL A 245 7.78 -11.77 -25.21
C VAL A 245 7.21 -13.13 -24.79
N ASP A 246 7.15 -13.36 -23.48
CA ASP A 246 6.60 -14.57 -22.84
C ASP A 246 5.75 -14.19 -21.61
N GLU A 247 4.62 -13.50 -21.83
CA GLU A 247 3.69 -13.11 -20.75
C GLU A 247 3.13 -14.31 -19.97
N ALA A 248 3.07 -15.48 -20.59
CA ALA A 248 2.61 -16.69 -19.93
C ALA A 248 3.59 -17.15 -18.85
N ALA A 249 4.90 -17.09 -19.11
CA ALA A 249 5.93 -17.34 -18.11
C ALA A 249 5.89 -16.30 -16.98
N GLN A 250 5.75 -15.02 -17.32
CA GLN A 250 5.59 -13.93 -16.35
C GLN A 250 4.38 -14.16 -15.42
N ALA A 251 3.23 -14.51 -16.01
CA ALA A 251 2.00 -14.78 -15.28
C ALA A 251 2.11 -16.00 -14.37
N HIS A 252 2.76 -17.07 -14.84
CA HIS A 252 3.00 -18.26 -14.04
C HIS A 252 3.87 -17.94 -12.81
N ALA A 253 5.01 -17.27 -13.01
CA ALA A 253 5.89 -16.83 -11.92
C ALA A 253 5.15 -15.92 -10.92
N THR A 254 4.37 -14.97 -11.42
CA THR A 254 3.53 -14.09 -10.62
C THR A 254 2.59 -14.88 -9.71
N SER A 255 1.83 -15.85 -10.25
CA SER A 255 0.92 -16.66 -9.44
C SER A 255 1.64 -17.46 -8.36
N VAL A 256 2.70 -18.18 -8.71
CA VAL A 256 3.36 -19.10 -7.75
C VAL A 256 4.10 -18.34 -6.65
N LEU A 257 4.82 -17.27 -7.01
CA LEU A 257 5.56 -16.46 -6.04
C LEU A 257 4.60 -15.69 -5.13
N THR A 258 3.56 -15.06 -5.69
CA THR A 258 2.56 -14.36 -4.86
C THR A 258 1.86 -15.36 -3.92
N GLN A 259 1.52 -16.57 -4.38
CA GLN A 259 0.91 -17.58 -3.52
C GLN A 259 1.84 -18.02 -2.38
N GLU A 260 3.12 -18.25 -2.65
CA GLU A 260 4.11 -18.62 -1.62
C GLU A 260 4.22 -17.54 -0.53
N ILE A 261 4.12 -16.25 -0.89
CA ILE A 261 4.05 -15.13 0.06
C ILE A 261 2.79 -15.18 0.92
N MET A 262 1.63 -15.50 0.32
CA MET A 262 0.37 -15.62 1.06
C MET A 262 0.42 -16.78 2.06
N ASP A 263 1.03 -17.89 1.68
CA ASP A 263 1.15 -19.09 2.52
C ASP A 263 2.07 -18.87 3.74
N HIS A 264 3.08 -17.99 3.61
CA HIS A 264 3.99 -17.61 4.71
C HIS A 264 3.54 -16.37 5.48
N SER A 265 2.27 -15.99 5.33
CA SER A 265 1.67 -14.84 5.99
C SER A 265 1.70 -14.95 7.51
N THR A 266 1.99 -13.83 8.17
CA THR A 266 1.87 -13.66 9.63
C THR A 266 0.43 -13.80 10.15
N LEU A 267 -0.57 -13.72 9.27
CA LEU A 267 -1.97 -14.03 9.59
C LEU A 267 -2.22 -15.54 9.77
N GLY A 268 -1.34 -16.38 9.22
CA GLY A 268 -1.33 -17.84 9.36
C GLY A 268 -0.18 -18.35 10.24
N GLY A 269 0.46 -17.48 11.03
CA GLY A 269 1.58 -17.85 11.90
C GLY A 269 2.97 -17.84 11.25
N GLY A 270 3.08 -17.43 9.97
CA GLY A 270 4.35 -17.25 9.29
C GLY A 270 5.10 -15.97 9.70
N VAL A 271 6.08 -15.58 8.88
CA VAL A 271 6.97 -14.43 9.16
C VAL A 271 6.79 -13.25 8.23
N CYS A 272 6.05 -13.44 7.14
CA CYS A 272 5.88 -12.48 6.08
C CYS A 272 4.62 -11.63 6.30
N ILE A 273 4.76 -10.30 6.30
CA ILE A 273 3.60 -9.39 6.29
C ILE A 273 3.12 -9.07 4.87
N GLY A 274 3.70 -9.69 3.84
CA GLY A 274 3.26 -9.60 2.45
C GLY A 274 4.40 -9.30 1.47
N GLY A 275 4.06 -8.79 0.30
CA GLY A 275 5.05 -8.47 -0.73
C GLY A 275 4.59 -7.39 -1.71
N VAL A 276 5.56 -6.71 -2.30
CA VAL A 276 5.40 -5.70 -3.34
C VAL A 276 5.99 -6.24 -4.65
N ILE A 277 5.13 -6.58 -5.62
CA ILE A 277 5.56 -7.12 -6.92
C ILE A 277 6.29 -6.05 -7.72
N PHE A 278 7.35 -6.44 -8.41
CA PHE A 278 8.12 -5.57 -9.30
C PHE A 278 7.72 -5.86 -10.76
N GLU A 279 7.03 -4.96 -11.46
CA GLU A 279 6.46 -3.68 -10.99
C GLU A 279 5.13 -3.35 -11.70
N LEU A 280 4.51 -2.20 -11.42
CA LEU A 280 3.18 -1.89 -11.96
C LEU A 280 3.19 -1.77 -13.49
N THR A 281 4.12 -1.01 -14.06
CA THR A 281 4.19 -0.71 -15.50
C THR A 281 5.61 -0.86 -16.01
N ASP A 282 5.76 -1.28 -17.26
CA ASP A 282 7.07 -1.24 -17.94
C ASP A 282 7.73 0.14 -17.85
N GLU A 283 9.05 0.13 -17.73
CA GLU A 283 9.88 1.31 -17.54
C GLU A 283 10.97 1.38 -18.63
N TRP A 284 10.62 1.93 -19.80
CA TRP A 284 11.47 2.02 -21.00
C TRP A 284 12.77 2.83 -20.85
N TRP A 285 13.05 3.36 -19.67
CA TRP A 285 14.24 4.17 -19.42
C TRP A 285 15.34 3.40 -18.70
N LYS A 286 15.06 2.16 -18.25
CA LYS A 286 15.93 1.42 -17.34
C LYS A 286 17.09 0.72 -18.05
N ASP A 287 17.02 0.45 -19.35
CA ASP A 287 18.24 0.09 -20.06
C ASP A 287 19.11 1.34 -20.27
N GLY A 288 20.16 1.48 -19.46
CA GLY A 288 21.12 2.58 -19.55
C GLY A 288 21.87 2.67 -20.87
N ARG A 289 21.82 1.62 -21.71
CA ARG A 289 22.38 1.61 -23.08
C ARG A 289 21.31 1.83 -24.16
N GLY A 290 20.04 1.76 -23.78
CA GLY A 290 18.89 1.89 -24.66
C GLY A 290 18.43 3.33 -24.85
N SER A 291 17.16 3.46 -25.22
CA SER A 291 16.48 4.70 -25.53
C SER A 291 15.14 4.73 -24.81
N PRO A 292 14.82 5.80 -24.06
CA PRO A 292 13.52 5.93 -23.38
C PRO A 292 12.32 6.02 -24.35
N HIS A 293 12.57 6.00 -25.67
CA HIS A 293 11.54 6.02 -26.72
C HIS A 293 11.24 4.65 -27.31
N GLN A 294 11.97 3.61 -26.92
CA GLN A 294 11.85 2.27 -27.43
C GLN A 294 11.77 1.30 -26.25
N HIS A 295 11.24 0.11 -26.51
CA HIS A 295 11.25 -0.97 -25.53
C HIS A 295 12.48 -1.82 -25.81
N ASP A 296 13.57 -1.51 -25.13
CA ASP A 296 14.87 -2.12 -25.34
C ASP A 296 15.01 -3.43 -24.53
N ILE A 297 15.99 -4.25 -24.92
CA ILE A 297 16.31 -5.51 -24.26
C ILE A 297 17.68 -5.34 -23.61
N GLY A 298 17.73 -5.36 -22.28
CA GLY A 298 18.95 -5.07 -21.54
C GLY A 298 18.71 -4.66 -20.10
N GLY A 299 19.64 -3.87 -19.56
CA GLY A 299 19.60 -3.40 -18.17
C GLY A 299 20.09 -4.37 -17.08
N ILE A 300 20.56 -5.57 -17.44
CA ILE A 300 21.06 -6.65 -16.56
C ILE A 300 21.38 -6.21 -15.11
N ALA A 301 20.60 -6.72 -14.15
CA ALA A 301 20.80 -6.50 -12.72
C ALA A 301 21.52 -7.69 -12.04
N PRO A 302 22.12 -7.49 -10.85
CA PRO A 302 22.69 -8.57 -10.05
C PRO A 302 21.59 -9.45 -9.41
N GLY A 303 21.87 -10.74 -9.18
CA GLY A 303 20.97 -11.66 -8.47
C GLY A 303 20.93 -13.08 -9.06
N GLY A 304 20.08 -13.95 -8.49
CA GLY A 304 19.84 -15.31 -9.00
C GLY A 304 19.07 -15.34 -10.33
N GLY A 305 18.27 -14.30 -10.57
CA GLY A 305 17.57 -14.03 -11.82
C GLY A 305 16.08 -14.41 -11.80
N PRO A 306 15.25 -13.72 -12.60
CA PRO A 306 13.84 -14.07 -12.74
C PRO A 306 13.62 -15.37 -13.52
N HIS A 307 12.45 -15.96 -13.34
CA HIS A 307 11.96 -16.99 -14.25
C HIS A 307 11.64 -16.36 -15.63
N PRO A 308 11.82 -17.07 -16.77
CA PRO A 308 12.27 -18.46 -16.90
C PRO A 308 13.75 -18.66 -17.21
N ASP A 309 14.48 -17.59 -17.51
CA ASP A 309 15.81 -17.68 -18.14
C ASP A 309 16.93 -17.09 -17.28
N ARG A 310 16.60 -16.56 -16.09
CA ARG A 310 17.50 -15.91 -15.15
C ARG A 310 18.17 -14.65 -15.71
N ILE A 311 17.58 -14.05 -16.73
CA ILE A 311 18.08 -12.81 -17.34
C ILE A 311 17.14 -11.69 -16.94
N PHE A 312 17.70 -10.61 -16.38
CA PHE A 312 16.95 -9.40 -16.10
C PHE A 312 16.77 -8.59 -17.39
N ASN A 313 15.53 -8.41 -17.85
CA ASN A 313 15.21 -7.45 -18.91
C ASN A 313 14.51 -6.23 -18.28
N GLU A 314 15.31 -5.23 -17.88
CA GLU A 314 14.87 -4.18 -16.94
C GLU A 314 13.69 -3.32 -17.37
N GLU A 315 13.37 -3.30 -18.66
CA GLU A 315 12.23 -2.54 -19.18
C GLU A 315 10.93 -3.35 -19.25
N TRP A 316 10.95 -4.65 -18.96
CA TRP A 316 9.85 -5.60 -19.22
C TRP A 316 9.17 -6.15 -17.95
N TRP A 317 9.39 -5.51 -16.80
CA TRP A 317 8.89 -5.97 -15.49
C TRP A 317 7.41 -5.70 -15.23
N GLY A 318 6.78 -4.84 -16.02
CA GLY A 318 5.43 -4.38 -15.75
C GLY A 318 4.42 -5.53 -15.77
N ILE A 319 3.56 -5.62 -14.76
CA ILE A 319 2.31 -6.40 -14.89
C ILE A 319 1.31 -5.71 -15.84
N LEU A 320 1.54 -4.42 -16.12
CA LEU A 320 0.96 -3.65 -17.21
C LEU A 320 2.05 -3.28 -18.22
N ASP A 321 1.70 -3.14 -19.50
CA ASP A 321 2.59 -2.50 -20.47
C ASP A 321 2.78 -0.99 -20.17
N VAL A 322 3.66 -0.33 -20.93
CA VAL A 322 3.94 1.11 -20.76
C VAL A 322 2.71 2.01 -21.03
N ASP A 323 1.72 1.52 -21.76
CA ASP A 323 0.45 2.20 -22.05
C ASP A 323 -0.65 1.86 -21.01
N ARG A 324 -0.29 1.15 -19.93
CA ARG A 324 -1.18 0.68 -18.85
C ARG A 324 -2.19 -0.37 -19.33
N ARG A 325 -1.89 -1.10 -20.41
CA ARG A 325 -2.69 -2.27 -20.80
C ARG A 325 -2.31 -3.46 -19.91
N PRO A 326 -3.29 -4.15 -19.30
CA PRO A 326 -3.03 -5.35 -18.50
C PRO A 326 -2.35 -6.46 -19.31
N ARG A 327 -1.26 -7.01 -18.77
CA ARG A 327 -0.67 -8.28 -19.23
C ARG A 327 -1.37 -9.46 -18.58
N MET A 328 -1.06 -10.67 -19.03
CA MET A 328 -1.49 -11.89 -18.34
C MET A 328 -1.12 -11.89 -16.84
N ALA A 329 0.05 -11.33 -16.48
CA ALA A 329 0.51 -11.22 -15.10
C ALA A 329 -0.40 -10.35 -14.21
N PHE A 330 -1.02 -9.30 -14.74
CA PHE A 330 -1.98 -8.49 -13.99
C PHE A 330 -3.17 -9.32 -13.51
N HIS A 331 -3.73 -10.14 -14.41
CA HIS A 331 -4.85 -11.02 -14.09
C HIS A 331 -4.44 -12.16 -13.15
N ALA A 332 -3.26 -12.74 -13.36
CA ALA A 332 -2.68 -13.75 -12.49
C ALA A 332 -2.48 -13.23 -11.06
N TYR A 333 -1.91 -12.02 -10.91
CA TYR A 333 -1.74 -11.35 -9.64
C TYR A 333 -3.10 -11.09 -8.97
N ALA A 334 -4.07 -10.54 -9.72
CA ALA A 334 -5.41 -10.24 -9.23
C ALA A 334 -6.12 -11.50 -8.67
N ALA A 335 -5.93 -12.65 -9.31
CA ALA A 335 -6.58 -13.90 -8.94
C ALA A 335 -6.07 -14.52 -7.63
N VAL A 336 -4.85 -14.20 -7.17
CA VAL A 336 -4.32 -14.73 -5.91
C VAL A 336 -5.08 -14.16 -4.71
N ALA A 337 -5.67 -15.03 -3.90
CA ALA A 337 -6.47 -14.63 -2.76
C ALA A 337 -5.61 -14.10 -1.61
N MET A 338 -6.09 -13.06 -0.92
CA MET A 338 -5.47 -12.59 0.32
C MET A 338 -5.61 -13.63 1.43
N PRO A 339 -4.58 -13.81 2.29
CA PRO A 339 -4.68 -14.65 3.47
C PRO A 339 -5.71 -14.05 4.42
N ARG A 340 -6.40 -14.94 5.14
CA ARG A 340 -7.31 -14.57 6.21
C ARG A 340 -6.64 -14.89 7.55
N LEU A 341 -7.04 -14.16 8.59
CA LEU A 341 -6.66 -14.54 9.95
C LEU A 341 -7.12 -15.98 10.17
N GLN A 342 -6.19 -16.88 10.48
CA GLN A 342 -6.58 -18.19 10.95
C GLN A 342 -7.16 -18.01 12.35
N ASP A 343 -8.37 -18.50 12.59
CA ASP A 343 -8.87 -18.70 13.94
C ASP A 343 -7.93 -19.73 14.57
N THR A 344 -6.93 -19.24 15.31
CA THR A 344 -6.13 -20.12 16.16
C THR A 344 -7.11 -20.66 17.18
N GLY A 345 -7.62 -21.86 16.90
CA GLY A 345 -8.45 -22.64 17.81
C GLY A 345 -7.64 -22.98 19.05
N VAL A 346 -7.45 -21.99 19.92
CA VAL A 346 -7.20 -22.22 21.33
C VAL A 346 -8.53 -22.75 21.84
N ALA A 347 -8.68 -24.08 21.78
CA ALA A 347 -9.67 -24.75 22.59
C ALA A 347 -9.37 -24.33 24.03
N ASP A 348 -10.23 -23.48 24.59
CA ASP A 348 -10.29 -23.23 26.03
C ASP A 348 -10.59 -24.57 26.70
N SER A 349 -9.55 -25.32 27.04
CA SER A 349 -9.60 -26.38 28.04
C SER A 349 -9.56 -25.75 29.44
N ALA A 350 -10.51 -24.85 29.69
CA ALA A 350 -10.85 -24.37 31.02
C ALA A 350 -12.32 -24.72 31.25
N GLY A 351 -12.57 -25.87 31.86
CA GLY A 351 -13.87 -26.16 32.43
C GLY A 351 -14.19 -25.13 33.51
N SER A 352 -15.29 -24.39 33.34
CA SER A 352 -16.14 -23.82 34.40
C SER A 352 -17.05 -22.71 33.84
N GLY A 353 -18.34 -23.02 33.69
CA GLY A 353 -19.49 -22.12 33.57
C GLY A 353 -19.26 -20.63 33.30
N ALA A 354 -19.27 -20.23 32.03
CA ALA A 354 -19.47 -18.83 31.64
C ALA A 354 -20.96 -18.45 31.79
N LYS A 355 -21.30 -17.69 32.84
CA LYS A 355 -22.57 -16.95 32.89
C LYS A 355 -22.57 -15.92 31.76
N LYS A 356 -23.58 -15.99 30.87
CA LYS A 356 -23.83 -14.97 29.84
C LYS A 356 -23.91 -13.58 30.49
N ALA A 357 -22.98 -12.70 30.15
CA ALA A 357 -23.05 -11.30 30.54
C ALA A 357 -24.09 -10.58 29.66
N THR A 358 -25.27 -10.29 30.20
CA THR A 358 -26.24 -9.38 29.59
C THR A 358 -25.76 -7.94 29.71
N ARG A 359 -25.72 -7.22 28.59
CA ARG A 359 -25.44 -5.77 28.59
C ARG A 359 -26.70 -5.03 29.02
N LEU A 360 -26.62 -4.33 30.15
CA LEU A 360 -27.66 -3.43 30.63
C LEU A 360 -27.31 -1.99 30.26
N SER A 361 -28.29 -1.27 29.71
CA SER A 361 -28.22 0.19 29.58
C SER A 361 -28.99 0.81 30.74
N CYS A 362 -28.36 1.71 31.49
CA CYS A 362 -28.94 2.32 32.69
C CYS A 362 -29.10 3.83 32.51
N SER A 363 -30.27 4.34 32.89
CA SER A 363 -30.52 5.78 33.06
C SER A 363 -31.07 6.06 34.46
N ARG A 364 -31.31 7.34 34.81
CA ARG A 364 -31.84 7.75 36.11
C ARG A 364 -33.21 7.13 36.47
N GLY A 365 -33.89 6.46 35.53
CA GLY A 365 -35.17 5.76 35.73
C GLY A 365 -35.11 4.23 35.78
N GLY A 366 -33.91 3.61 35.79
CA GLY A 366 -33.74 2.15 35.81
C GLY A 366 -32.97 1.58 34.61
N CYS A 367 -32.69 0.29 34.65
CA CYS A 367 -31.90 -0.43 33.65
C CYS A 367 -32.77 -1.42 32.85
N THR A 368 -32.56 -1.47 31.54
CA THR A 368 -33.22 -2.43 30.62
C THR A 368 -32.19 -3.25 29.85
N GLU A 369 -32.46 -4.54 29.68
CA GLU A 369 -31.58 -5.47 28.95
C GLU A 369 -31.58 -5.15 27.45
N LEU A 370 -30.38 -5.13 26.85
CA LEU A 370 -30.21 -4.95 25.41
C LEU A 370 -30.21 -6.31 24.70
N PRO A 371 -30.88 -6.44 23.55
CA PRO A 371 -30.74 -7.63 22.71
C PRO A 371 -29.29 -7.76 22.19
N PRO A 372 -28.83 -9.00 21.91
CA PRO A 372 -27.47 -9.24 21.43
C PRO A 372 -27.21 -8.54 20.08
N PRO A 373 -25.97 -8.08 19.82
CA PRO A 373 -25.64 -7.40 18.58
C PRO A 373 -25.78 -8.34 17.36
N CYS A 374 -26.27 -7.80 16.25
CA CYS A 374 -26.39 -8.53 14.99
C CYS A 374 -25.00 -8.79 14.39
N HIS A 375 -24.71 -10.05 14.06
CA HIS A 375 -23.53 -10.42 13.30
C HIS A 375 -23.89 -10.54 11.82
N GLY A 376 -23.41 -9.61 11.00
CA GLY A 376 -23.48 -9.71 9.53
C GLY A 376 -24.59 -8.87 8.88
N VAL A 377 -24.28 -8.40 7.67
CA VAL A 377 -25.06 -7.42 6.88
C VAL A 377 -26.41 -7.99 6.41
N ALA A 378 -26.53 -9.30 6.27
CA ALA A 378 -27.74 -9.97 5.77
C ALA A 378 -28.89 -9.99 6.80
N ASP A 379 -28.59 -10.06 8.10
CA ASP A 379 -29.59 -10.24 9.15
C ASP A 379 -30.24 -8.90 9.58
N CYS A 380 -29.51 -7.80 9.41
CA CYS A 380 -30.04 -6.44 9.57
C CYS A 380 -31.03 -6.05 8.46
N ALA A 381 -30.79 -6.51 7.22
CA ALA A 381 -31.62 -6.16 6.06
C ALA A 381 -33.01 -6.81 6.11
N ALA A 382 -33.11 -8.06 6.59
CA ALA A 382 -34.36 -8.82 6.65
C ALA A 382 -35.38 -8.26 7.65
N LYS A 383 -34.93 -7.60 8.72
CA LYS A 383 -35.81 -6.94 9.72
C LYS A 383 -36.14 -5.50 9.37
N ALA A 384 -35.27 -4.79 8.66
CA ALA A 384 -35.58 -3.46 8.11
C ALA A 384 -36.63 -3.53 6.97
N ALA A 385 -36.59 -4.59 6.16
CA ALA A 385 -37.54 -4.80 5.06
C ALA A 385 -39.00 -4.99 5.51
N ARG A 386 -39.25 -5.57 6.70
CA ARG A 386 -40.60 -5.72 7.25
C ARG A 386 -41.22 -4.43 7.81
N ALA A 387 -40.42 -3.38 7.97
CA ALA A 387 -40.91 -2.08 8.44
C ALA A 387 -41.19 -1.08 7.27
N ALA A 388 -40.83 -1.46 6.03
CA ALA A 388 -40.87 -0.57 4.86
C ALA A 388 -41.93 -0.93 3.79
N GLU A 389 -42.76 -1.96 4.02
CA GLU A 389 -43.85 -2.36 3.10
C GLU A 389 -45.15 -1.53 3.27
N ALA A 390 -45.13 -0.47 4.09
CA ALA A 390 -46.17 0.53 4.11
C ALA A 390 -45.68 1.79 3.39
N VAL A 391 -46.38 2.13 2.29
CA VAL A 391 -46.29 3.36 1.48
C VAL A 391 -45.45 3.26 0.20
N SER A 392 -46.17 3.29 -0.92
CA SER A 392 -45.75 3.63 -2.29
C SER A 392 -46.90 4.46 -2.91
N PRO A 393 -46.80 5.10 -4.11
CA PRO A 393 -45.65 5.34 -5.00
C PRO A 393 -45.62 6.77 -5.65
N GLY A 394 -44.67 7.04 -6.57
CA GLY A 394 -44.98 7.82 -7.79
C GLY A 394 -43.92 8.77 -8.44
N ALA A 395 -43.60 8.47 -9.73
CA ALA A 395 -43.11 9.31 -10.86
C ALA A 395 -41.64 9.85 -10.86
N ALA A 396 -40.76 9.49 -11.81
CA ALA A 396 -40.62 9.87 -13.25
C ALA A 396 -40.22 11.37 -13.43
N GLU A 397 -39.30 11.86 -14.28
CA GLU A 397 -38.57 11.38 -15.47
C GLU A 397 -37.51 12.45 -15.87
N HIS A 398 -36.63 12.10 -16.83
CA HIS A 398 -35.88 12.95 -17.79
C HIS A 398 -34.42 13.43 -17.56
N ALA A 399 -33.55 12.93 -18.45
CA ALA A 399 -32.29 13.51 -18.94
C ALA A 399 -32.56 14.32 -20.25
N PRO A 400 -31.58 15.05 -20.83
CA PRO A 400 -30.71 14.40 -21.83
C PRO A 400 -29.25 14.93 -21.94
N GLN A 401 -28.55 14.27 -22.86
CA GLN A 401 -27.13 14.24 -23.24
C GLN A 401 -26.56 15.51 -23.91
N GLY A 402 -25.22 15.56 -24.03
CA GLY A 402 -24.48 16.38 -25.00
C GLY A 402 -23.02 15.92 -25.15
N ASP A 403 -22.69 15.37 -26.32
CA ASP A 403 -21.38 14.90 -26.79
C ASP A 403 -20.40 16.03 -27.18
N GLY A 404 -19.11 15.72 -27.29
CA GLY A 404 -18.17 16.54 -28.08
C GLY A 404 -16.68 16.25 -27.90
N ALA A 405 -16.11 15.46 -28.81
CA ALA A 405 -14.69 15.11 -28.93
C ALA A 405 -13.79 16.24 -29.48
N GLY A 406 -12.47 16.15 -29.29
CA GLY A 406 -11.51 17.06 -29.95
C GLY A 406 -10.02 16.75 -29.72
N ALA A 407 -9.37 16.26 -30.78
CA ALA A 407 -8.01 15.73 -30.94
C ALA A 407 -6.79 16.61 -30.57
N ALA A 408 -5.66 15.90 -30.52
CA ALA A 408 -4.28 16.27 -30.16
C ALA A 408 -3.46 16.99 -31.25
N ALA A 409 -2.31 17.56 -30.85
CA ALA A 409 -1.14 17.77 -31.72
C ALA A 409 0.18 17.80 -30.91
N LYS A 410 1.23 17.19 -31.47
CA LYS A 410 2.58 16.96 -30.91
C LYS A 410 3.64 17.88 -31.53
N GLY A 411 4.71 18.14 -30.77
CA GLY A 411 6.11 18.23 -31.25
C GLY A 411 6.89 19.49 -30.80
N PRO A 412 8.25 19.51 -30.83
CA PRO A 412 9.24 18.44 -30.74
C PRO A 412 10.29 18.65 -29.61
N ARG A 413 11.11 17.61 -29.38
CA ARG A 413 12.08 17.41 -28.28
C ARG A 413 13.46 18.07 -28.52
N ARG A 414 14.12 18.48 -27.43
CA ARG A 414 15.59 18.70 -27.34
C ARG A 414 16.23 17.71 -26.36
N ARG A 415 17.44 17.25 -26.72
CA ARG A 415 18.26 16.19 -26.08
C ARG A 415 18.83 16.63 -24.71
N LEU A 416 18.89 15.71 -23.76
CA LEU A 416 19.69 15.81 -22.53
C LEU A 416 20.26 14.44 -22.13
N ARG A 417 21.46 14.49 -21.54
CA ARG A 417 22.38 13.40 -21.20
C ARG A 417 21.91 12.61 -19.97
N ALA A 418 22.18 11.31 -19.96
CA ALA A 418 21.86 10.39 -18.88
C ALA A 418 22.83 10.51 -17.69
N GLN A 419 22.27 10.46 -16.48
CA GLN A 419 22.93 10.12 -15.22
C GLN A 419 22.34 8.79 -14.76
N PHE A 420 23.21 7.90 -14.28
CA PHE A 420 22.87 6.60 -13.73
C PHE A 420 21.92 6.77 -12.53
N VAL A 421 20.86 5.96 -12.49
CA VAL A 421 20.01 5.82 -11.30
C VAL A 421 20.74 5.00 -10.28
#